data_AF-A0A2H0KSQ5-F1
#
_entry.id   AF-A0A2H0KSQ5-F1
#
_cell.length_a   1.000
_cell.length_b   1.000
_cell.length_c   1.000
_cell.angle_alpha   90.00
_cell.angle_beta   90.00
_cell.angle_gamma   90.00
#
_symmetry.space_group_name_H-M   'P 1'
#
loop_
_entity.id
_entity.type
_entity.pdbx_description
1 polymer ?
#
loop_
_entity_poly.entity_id
_entity_poly.type
_entity_poly.pdbx_seq_one_letter_code
_entity_poly.pdbx_strand_id
1 'polypeptide(L)'
;MSEINVNKKSEEENRWIFGVLVDDLDFLVEMEKDYWRKLTGEKIEPEELVKKSFEFLLAREPKESILRSFNLKVINNYSPEYEREIGE
;
A
#
# COMPACT_ATOMS: atom_id res chain seq x y z
N MET A 1 3.60 -17.59 -4.95
CA MET A 1 3.29 -16.15 -5.01
C MET A 1 2.00 -15.98 -4.23
N SER A 2 1.95 -15.03 -3.29
CA SER A 2 0.71 -14.75 -2.57
C SER A 2 -0.29 -14.06 -3.50
N GLU A 3 -1.56 -14.39 -3.35
CA GLU A 3 -2.63 -13.72 -4.08
C GLU A 3 -3.00 -12.41 -3.37
N ILE A 4 -2.84 -11.27 -4.05
CA ILE A 4 -3.11 -9.94 -3.49
C ILE A 4 -4.34 -9.35 -4.19
N ASN A 5 -5.39 -9.14 -3.42
CA ASN A 5 -6.62 -8.49 -3.87
C ASN A 5 -6.80 -7.16 -3.15
N VAL A 6 -6.86 -6.05 -3.91
CA VAL A 6 -7.06 -4.70 -3.37
C VAL A 6 -8.47 -4.23 -3.69
N ASN A 7 -9.20 -3.74 -2.68
CA ASN A 7 -10.53 -3.19 -2.82
C ASN A 7 -10.65 -1.84 -2.11
N LYS A 8 -11.10 -0.81 -2.83
CA LYS A 8 -11.38 0.51 -2.26
C LYS A 8 -12.63 0.42 -1.38
N LYS A 9 -12.46 0.62 -0.07
CA LYS A 9 -13.54 0.58 0.93
C LYS A 9 -14.23 1.93 1.08
N SER A 10 -13.45 3.00 1.08
CA SER A 10 -13.93 4.37 1.21
C SER A 10 -13.03 5.34 0.46
N GLU A 11 -13.64 6.41 -0.03
CA GLU A 11 -12.96 7.56 -0.59
C GLU A 11 -13.47 8.81 0.10
N GLU A 12 -12.57 9.48 0.81
CA GLU A 12 -12.82 10.78 1.42
C GLU A 12 -12.18 11.89 0.56
N GLU A 13 -12.34 13.15 0.97
CA GLU A 13 -11.79 14.30 0.25
C GLU A 13 -10.26 14.18 0.07
N ASN A 14 -9.55 13.83 1.15
CA ASN A 14 -8.08 13.87 1.20
C ASN A 14 -7.41 12.50 1.35
N ARG A 15 -8.18 11.41 1.46
CA ARG A 15 -7.61 10.06 1.62
C ARG A 15 -8.51 8.98 1.02
N TRP A 16 -7.91 7.83 0.78
CA TRP A 16 -8.58 6.58 0.48
C TRP A 16 -8.35 5.56 1.60
N ILE A 17 -9.32 4.68 1.77
CA ILE A 17 -9.21 3.50 2.64
C ILE A 17 -9.38 2.27 1.75
N PHE A 18 -8.40 1.37 1.79
CA PHE A 18 -8.39 0.11 1.06
C PHE A 18 -8.48 -1.05 2.04
N GLY A 19 -9.26 -2.06 1.65
CA GLY A 19 -9.13 -3.40 2.19
C GLY A 19 -8.25 -4.21 1.25
N VAL A 20 -7.22 -4.85 1.80
CA VAL A 20 -6.32 -5.73 1.05
C VAL A 20 -6.44 -7.13 1.62
N LEU A 21 -6.64 -8.12 0.76
CA LEU A 21 -6.61 -9.53 1.11
C LEU A 21 -5.34 -10.14 0.51
N VAL A 22 -4.47 -10.67 1.36
CA VAL A 22 -3.28 -11.42 0.97
C VAL A 22 -3.47 -12.86 1.40
N ASP A 23 -3.76 -13.74 0.45
CA ASP A 23 -4.21 -15.11 0.67
C ASP A 23 -5.43 -15.16 1.63
N ASP A 24 -5.20 -15.49 2.91
CA ASP A 24 -6.18 -15.63 3.98
C ASP A 24 -6.17 -14.47 4.99
N LEU A 25 -5.33 -13.45 4.77
CA LEU A 25 -5.12 -12.35 5.69
C LEU A 25 -5.68 -11.03 5.15
N ASP A 26 -6.59 -10.43 5.91
CA ASP A 26 -7.09 -9.09 5.68
C ASP A 26 -6.21 -8.00 6.31
N PHE A 27 -6.12 -6.89 5.58
CA PHE A 27 -5.41 -5.67 5.95
C PHE A 27 -6.25 -4.43 5.61
N LEU A 28 -6.10 -3.39 6.41
CA LEU A 28 -6.66 -2.07 6.17
C LEU A 28 -5.54 -1.07 5.86
N VAL A 29 -5.61 -0.40 4.72
CA VAL A 29 -4.60 0.57 4.31
C VAL A 29 -5.24 1.93 4.10
N GLU A 30 -4.72 2.92 4.83
CA GLU A 30 -5.04 4.32 4.60
C GLU A 30 -3.98 4.96 3.70
N MET A 31 -4.42 5.81 2.78
CA MET A 31 -3.51 6.52 1.88
C MET A 31 -4.01 7.93 1.60
N GLU A 32 -3.18 8.94 1.92
CA GLU A 32 -3.45 10.32 1.57
C GLU A 32 -3.31 10.55 0.06
N LYS A 33 -4.22 11.35 -0.53
CA LYS A 33 -4.19 11.64 -1.96
C LYS A 33 -2.92 12.37 -2.36
N ASP A 34 -2.49 13.36 -1.57
CA ASP A 34 -1.24 14.09 -1.81
C ASP A 34 -0.01 13.20 -1.76
N TYR A 35 0.00 12.18 -0.90
CA TYR A 35 1.11 11.22 -0.84
C TYR A 35 1.20 10.38 -2.11
N TRP A 36 0.07 9.83 -2.57
CA TRP A 36 -0.01 9.11 -3.84
C TRP A 36 0.40 9.99 -5.02
N ARG A 37 -0.07 11.25 -5.08
CA ARG A 37 0.32 12.20 -6.14
C ARG A 37 1.82 12.45 -6.14
N LYS A 38 2.40 12.69 -4.97
CA LYS A 38 3.84 12.95 -4.82
C LYS A 38 4.67 11.75 -5.26
N LEU A 39 4.25 10.54 -4.90
CA LEU A 39 5.01 9.32 -5.13
C LEU A 39 4.89 8.82 -6.57
N THR A 40 3.71 8.92 -7.17
CA THR A 40 3.43 8.33 -8.50
C THR A 40 3.38 9.35 -9.63
N GLY A 41 3.28 10.65 -9.32
CA GLY A 41 2.99 11.69 -10.30
C GLY A 41 1.65 11.46 -11.02
N GLU A 42 0.69 10.81 -10.36
CA GLU A 42 -0.64 10.47 -10.92
C GLU A 42 -0.58 9.54 -12.14
N LYS A 43 0.52 8.80 -12.31
CA LYS A 43 0.74 7.89 -13.45
C LYS A 43 0.08 6.52 -13.29
N ILE A 44 -0.21 6.11 -12.05
CA ILE A 44 -0.84 4.81 -11.74
C ILE A 44 -2.02 5.01 -10.82
N GLU A 45 -3.01 4.12 -10.92
CA GLU A 45 -4.18 4.13 -10.03
C GLU A 45 -3.76 3.93 -8.55
N PRO A 46 -4.53 4.48 -7.59
CA PRO A 46 -4.21 4.35 -6.18
C PRO A 46 -4.29 2.89 -5.70
N GLU A 47 -5.19 2.07 -6.24
CA GLU A 47 -5.21 0.61 -6.02
C GLU A 47 -3.90 -0.07 -6.43
N GLU A 48 -3.31 0.36 -7.56
CA GLU A 48 -2.08 -0.22 -8.11
C GLU A 48 -0.89 0.12 -7.21
N LEU A 49 -0.82 1.35 -6.69
CA LEU A 49 0.19 1.74 -5.71
C LEU A 49 0.12 0.84 -4.47
N VAL A 50 -1.07 0.61 -3.91
CA VAL A 50 -1.26 -0.25 -2.74
C VAL A 50 -0.80 -1.68 -3.05
N LYS A 51 -1.17 -2.22 -4.21
CA LYS A 51 -0.75 -3.57 -4.62
C LYS A 51 0.78 -3.69 -4.68
N LYS A 52 1.47 -2.78 -5.39
CA LYS A 52 2.94 -2.75 -5.47
C LYS A 52 3.59 -2.63 -4.10
N SER A 53 2.95 -1.92 -3.18
CA SER A 53 3.43 -1.79 -1.79
C SER A 53 3.41 -3.11 -1.04
N PHE A 54 2.35 -3.91 -1.20
CA PHE A 54 2.31 -5.26 -0.62
C PHE A 54 3.31 -6.19 -1.30
N GLU A 55 3.50 -6.11 -2.62
CA GLU A 55 4.54 -6.88 -3.31
C GLU A 55 5.94 -6.54 -2.76
N PHE A 56 6.22 -5.26 -2.52
CA PHE A 56 7.46 -4.78 -1.90
C PHE A 56 7.68 -5.33 -0.48
N LEU A 57 6.61 -5.34 0.35
CA LEU A 57 6.67 -5.87 1.72
C LEU A 57 6.88 -7.39 1.72
N LEU A 58 6.08 -8.11 0.94
CA LEU A 58 6.13 -9.59 0.87
C LEU A 58 7.45 -10.12 0.28
N ALA A 59 8.17 -9.30 -0.48
CA ALA A 59 9.52 -9.63 -0.94
C ALA A 59 10.57 -9.60 0.21
N ARG A 60 10.28 -8.91 1.32
CA ARG A 60 11.22 -8.68 2.44
C ARG A 60 10.83 -9.43 3.72
N GLU A 61 9.54 -9.54 3.99
CA GLU A 61 9.01 -10.14 5.22
C GLU A 61 7.76 -10.99 4.94
N PRO A 62 7.47 -12.00 5.79
CA PRO A 62 6.25 -12.79 5.64
C PRO A 62 5.00 -11.95 5.92
N LYS A 63 3.88 -12.31 5.27
CA LYS A 63 2.57 -11.64 5.44
C LYS A 63 2.11 -11.51 6.90
N GLU A 64 2.56 -12.40 7.78
CA GLU A 64 2.23 -12.43 9.21
C GLU A 64 2.92 -11.29 10.00
N SER A 65 4.02 -10.74 9.48
CA SER A 65 4.76 -9.63 10.10
C SER A 65 4.22 -8.26 9.69
N ILE A 66 3.47 -8.18 8.58
CA ILE A 66 2.86 -6.94 8.09
C ILE A 66 1.78 -6.48 9.07
N LEU A 67 1.80 -5.18 9.41
CA LEU A 67 0.77 -4.56 10.25
C LEU A 67 -0.62 -4.72 9.62
N ARG A 68 -1.60 -5.18 10.40
CA ARG A 68 -2.99 -5.39 9.92
C ARG A 68 -3.71 -4.11 9.51
N SER A 69 -3.34 -2.98 10.09
CA SER A 69 -3.90 -1.68 9.75
C SER A 69 -2.81 -0.62 9.85
N PHE A 70 -2.60 0.12 8.77
CA PHE A 70 -1.59 1.17 8.74
C PHE A 70 -1.84 2.18 7.64
N ASN A 71 -1.18 3.33 7.75
CA ASN A 71 -1.10 4.30 6.69
C ASN A 71 0.10 4.00 5.78
N LEU A 72 -0.09 4.04 4.46
CA LEU A 72 0.93 3.66 3.48
C LEU A 72 2.29 4.34 3.69
N LYS A 73 2.29 5.62 4.13
CA LYS A 73 3.53 6.38 4.39
C LYS A 73 4.40 5.78 5.51
N VAL A 74 3.80 4.98 6.39
CA VAL A 74 4.50 4.32 7.50
C VAL A 74 5.48 3.26 6.97
N ILE A 75 5.25 2.69 5.78
CA ILE A 75 6.19 1.75 5.15
C ILE A 75 7.57 2.40 5.01
N ASN A 76 7.63 3.67 4.58
CA ASN A 76 8.89 4.39 4.40
C ASN A 76 9.69 4.55 5.71
N ASN A 77 9.02 4.59 6.86
CA ASN A 77 9.69 4.69 8.16
C ASN A 77 10.42 3.38 8.53
N TYR A 78 9.89 2.23 8.10
CA TYR A 78 10.47 0.91 8.37
C TYR A 78 11.40 0.45 7.23
N SER A 79 11.10 0.85 6.00
CA SER A 79 11.84 0.52 4.79
C SER A 79 12.11 1.80 3.99
N PRO A 80 13.19 2.54 4.28
CA PRO A 80 13.50 3.82 3.62
C PRO A 80 13.71 3.72 2.10
N GLU A 81 13.92 2.53 1.56
CA GLU A 81 14.04 2.28 0.12
C GLU A 81 12.69 2.27 -0.61
N TYR A 82 11.58 2.24 0.13
CA TYR A 82 10.22 2.13 -0.41
C TYR A 82 9.88 3.25 -1.39
N GLU A 83 10.07 4.52 -1.00
CA GLU A 83 9.72 5.63 -1.88
C GLU A 83 10.58 5.67 -3.15
N ARG A 84 11.83 5.18 -3.06
CA ARG A 84 12.74 5.11 -4.21
C ARG A 84 12.28 4.03 -5.19
N GLU A 85 11.97 2.82 -4.71
CA GLU A 85 11.57 1.70 -5.58
C GLU A 85 10.19 1.88 -6.21
N ILE A 86 9.28 2.57 -5.52
CA ILE A 86 7.90 2.72 -5.96
C ILE A 86 7.69 4.00 -6.80
N GLY A 87 8.54 5.01 -6.61
CA GLY A 87 8.46 6.28 -7.33
C GLY A 87 9.18 6.32 -8.69
N GLU A 88 9.97 5.29 -9.03
CA GLU A 88 10.57 5.12 -10.38
C GLU A 88 9.55 4.62 -11.41
#